data_AF-A0A5C7MFR9-F1
#
_entry.id   AF-A0A5C7MFR9-F1
#
_cell.length_a   1.000
_cell.length_b   1.000
_cell.length_c   1.000
_cell.angle_alpha   90.00
_cell.angle_beta   90.00
_cell.angle_gamma   90.00
#
_symmetry.space_group_name_H-M   'P 1'
#
loop_
_entity.id
_entity.type
_entity.pdbx_description
1 polymer ?
#
loop_
_entity_poly.entity_id
_entity_poly.type
_entity_poly.pdbx_seq_one_letter_code
_entity_poly.pdbx_strand_id
1 'polypeptide(L)'
;LPALGVPPWIVFASFSLNLVYQYWIHTERIGKLWRPIEFLFNTPSHHRVHHGRDQQYLDKNYGGILIIWDRMFGSFTPETARPNYGLTKPVGTYDIWKLQTHEYVSMVRDVRQANGFGNRMGYVFGPPGWQPAGPGPGPVR
;
A
#
# COMPACT_ATOMS: atom_id res chain seq x y z
N LEU A 1 5.22 8.59 -21.89
CA LEU A 1 6.44 9.36 -21.57
C LEU A 1 7.37 9.49 -22.78
N PRO A 2 7.88 8.40 -23.41
CA PRO A 2 8.65 8.52 -24.66
C PRO A 2 7.88 9.18 -25.81
N ALA A 3 6.62 8.80 -26.00
CA ALA A 3 5.73 9.45 -26.98
C ALA A 3 5.40 10.92 -26.64
N LEU A 4 5.70 11.37 -25.41
CA LEU A 4 5.57 12.77 -24.97
C LEU A 4 6.92 13.52 -25.03
N GLY A 5 7.93 12.95 -25.71
CA GLY A 5 9.25 13.57 -25.89
C GLY A 5 10.26 13.31 -24.76
N VAL A 6 9.91 12.53 -23.74
CA VAL A 6 10.86 12.16 -22.67
C VAL A 6 11.83 11.10 -23.20
N PRO A 7 13.15 11.36 -23.24
CA PRO A 7 14.12 10.37 -23.71
C PRO A 7 13.99 9.05 -22.94
N PRO A 8 13.91 7.88 -23.61
CA PRO A 8 13.71 6.59 -22.94
C PRO A 8 14.72 6.31 -21.82
N TRP A 9 15.97 6.71 -22.00
CA TRP A 9 17.03 6.49 -20.99
C TRP A 9 16.73 7.17 -19.65
N ILE A 10 16.01 8.31 -19.63
CA ILE A 10 15.61 8.98 -18.38
C ILE A 10 14.61 8.10 -17.61
N VAL A 11 13.69 7.46 -18.31
CA VAL A 11 12.70 6.55 -17.70
C VAL A 11 13.42 5.38 -17.05
N PHE A 12 14.36 4.74 -17.76
CA PHE A 12 15.15 3.63 -17.22
C PHE A 12 16.05 4.07 -16.07
N ALA A 13 16.72 5.22 -16.18
CA ALA A 13 17.56 5.75 -15.10
C ALA A 13 16.73 6.03 -13.83
N SER A 14 15.57 6.68 -13.98
CA SER A 14 14.66 6.98 -12.87
C SER A 14 14.13 5.71 -12.22
N PHE A 15 13.74 4.72 -13.03
CA PHE A 15 13.29 3.42 -12.54
C PHE A 15 14.40 2.68 -11.78
N SER A 16 15.62 2.67 -12.31
CA SER A 16 16.79 2.04 -11.66
C SER A 16 17.12 2.71 -10.33
N LEU A 17 17.16 4.05 -10.28
CA LEU A 17 17.38 4.79 -9.03
C LEU A 17 16.29 4.49 -8.00
N ASN A 18 15.03 4.46 -8.44
CA ASN A 18 13.91 4.10 -7.58
C ASN A 18 14.05 2.67 -7.06
N LEU A 19 14.35 1.70 -7.92
CA LEU A 19 14.51 0.30 -7.56
C LEU A 19 15.61 0.10 -6.52
N VAL A 20 16.79 0.71 -6.71
CA VAL A 20 17.89 0.66 -5.75
C VAL A 20 17.47 1.26 -4.41
N TYR A 21 16.76 2.39 -4.43
CA TYR A 21 16.24 3.00 -3.21
C TYR A 21 15.22 2.09 -2.52
N GLN A 22 14.28 1.52 -3.27
CA GLN A 22 13.27 0.61 -2.73
C GLN A 22 13.92 -0.61 -2.10
N TYR A 23 15.02 -1.13 -2.65
CA TYR A 23 15.62 -2.36 -2.12
C TYR A 23 16.09 -2.24 -0.66
N TRP A 24 16.89 -1.22 -0.34
CA TRP A 24 17.54 -1.15 0.98
C TRP A 24 16.57 -0.88 2.14
N ILE A 25 15.44 -0.20 1.87
CA ILE A 25 14.41 0.08 2.89
C ILE A 25 13.64 -1.18 3.33
N HIS A 26 13.78 -2.32 2.65
CA HIS A 26 13.13 -3.58 3.06
C HIS A 26 13.88 -4.36 4.17
N THR A 27 14.95 -3.81 4.73
CA THR A 27 15.66 -4.50 5.82
C THR A 27 14.99 -4.31 7.18
N GLU A 28 14.98 -5.35 8.01
CA GLU A 28 14.58 -5.25 9.42
C GLU A 28 15.72 -4.86 10.36
N ARG A 29 16.96 -4.99 9.87
CA ARG A 29 18.18 -4.87 10.66
C ARG A 29 18.44 -3.44 11.11
N ILE A 30 18.02 -2.47 10.30
CA ILE A 30 18.13 -1.05 10.61
C ILE A 30 16.86 -0.63 11.35
N GLY A 31 17.04 -0.13 12.57
CA GLY A 31 15.96 0.44 13.39
C GLY A 31 15.50 1.80 12.85
N LYS A 32 15.63 2.84 13.67
CA LYS A 32 15.38 4.23 13.26
C LYS A 32 16.70 4.94 12.97
N LEU A 33 16.68 5.78 11.93
CA LEU A 33 17.76 6.65 11.52
C LEU A 33 17.68 8.01 12.24
N TRP A 34 18.68 8.86 11.97
CA TRP A 34 18.72 10.22 12.48
C TRP A 34 17.49 11.03 12.05
N ARG A 35 16.96 11.85 12.97
CA ARG A 35 15.63 12.47 12.86
C ARG A 35 15.38 13.24 11.55
N PRO A 36 16.32 14.03 11.00
CA PRO A 36 16.13 14.70 9.71
C PRO A 36 15.96 13.73 8.54
N ILE A 37 16.66 12.58 8.56
CA ILE A 37 16.51 11.55 7.54
C ILE A 37 15.11 10.93 7.64
N GLU A 38 14.69 10.57 8.86
CA GLU A 38 13.34 10.06 9.12
C GLU A 38 12.24 11.10 8.80
N PHE A 39 12.57 12.39 8.84
CA PHE A 39 11.60 13.42 8.52
C PHE A 39 11.34 13.50 7.00
N LEU A 40 12.40 13.43 6.19
CA LEU A 40 12.32 13.69 4.75
C LEU A 40 12.18 12.42 3.90
N PHE A 41 12.86 11.34 4.29
CA PHE A 41 13.03 10.13 3.49
C PHE A 41 12.23 8.95 4.04
N ASN A 42 11.76 8.08 3.15
CA ASN A 42 11.29 6.75 3.53
C ASN A 42 12.51 5.94 4.00
N THR A 43 12.38 5.31 5.17
CA THR A 43 13.45 4.58 5.86
C THR A 43 12.96 3.15 6.11
N PRO A 44 13.85 2.24 6.55
CA PRO A 44 13.43 0.89 6.88
C PRO A 44 12.31 0.84 7.93
N SER A 45 12.29 1.79 8.87
CA SER A 45 11.21 1.89 9.86
C SER A 45 9.87 2.27 9.25
N HIS A 46 9.84 3.27 8.37
CA HIS A 46 8.62 3.67 7.67
C HIS A 46 8.11 2.58 6.74
N HIS A 47 9.02 1.90 6.05
CA HIS A 47 8.68 0.89 5.06
C HIS A 47 8.14 -0.40 5.68
N ARG A 48 8.59 -0.76 6.89
CA ARG A 48 7.95 -1.85 7.65
C ARG A 48 6.51 -1.53 7.98
N VAL A 49 6.20 -0.29 8.38
CA VAL A 49 4.82 0.15 8.60
C VAL A 49 4.00 0.01 7.32
N HIS A 50 4.54 0.42 6.17
CA HIS A 50 3.87 0.24 4.87
C HIS A 50 3.51 -1.23 4.57
N HIS A 51 4.39 -2.17 4.89
CA HIS A 51 4.14 -3.62 4.73
C HIS A 51 3.36 -4.25 5.88
N GLY A 52 3.02 -3.47 6.91
CA GLY A 52 2.31 -3.94 8.09
C GLY A 52 0.84 -4.21 7.79
N ARG A 53 0.34 -5.35 8.27
CA ARG A 53 -1.08 -5.72 8.19
C ARG A 53 -1.87 -5.41 9.46
N ASP A 54 -1.19 -4.94 10.50
CA ASP A 54 -1.82 -4.54 11.76
C ASP A 54 -2.73 -3.34 11.54
N GLN A 55 -3.87 -3.29 12.23
CA GLN A 55 -4.89 -2.24 12.03
C GLN A 55 -4.31 -0.81 12.06
N GLN A 56 -3.36 -0.52 12.96
CA GLN A 56 -2.73 0.80 13.09
C GLN A 56 -1.82 1.20 11.91
N TYR A 57 -1.43 0.23 11.08
CA TYR A 57 -0.49 0.40 9.96
C TYR A 57 -1.14 0.27 8.59
N LEU A 58 -2.42 -0.12 8.54
CA LEU A 58 -3.19 -0.11 7.31
C LEU A 58 -3.30 1.31 6.75
N ASP A 59 -3.10 1.41 5.44
CA ASP A 59 -3.24 2.67 4.70
C ASP A 59 -2.29 3.79 5.17
N LYS A 60 -1.04 3.41 5.51
CA LYS A 60 0.02 4.33 5.95
C LYS A 60 1.29 4.25 5.11
N ASN A 61 2.05 5.34 5.11
CA ASN A 61 3.41 5.45 4.58
C ASN A 61 3.56 4.99 3.12
N TYR A 62 2.83 5.60 2.20
CA TYR A 62 2.82 5.28 0.76
C TYR A 62 4.06 5.76 -0.01
N GLY A 63 4.78 6.76 0.48
CA GLY A 63 5.88 7.40 -0.24
C GLY A 63 7.08 6.47 -0.44
N GLY A 64 7.46 6.18 -1.69
CA GLY A 64 8.57 5.26 -1.98
C GLY A 64 9.95 5.79 -1.56
N ILE A 65 10.29 7.03 -1.91
CA ILE A 65 11.58 7.66 -1.55
C ILE A 65 11.41 8.71 -0.47
N LEU A 66 10.42 9.58 -0.61
CA LEU A 66 10.21 10.72 0.27
C LEU A 66 8.96 10.49 1.12
N ILE A 67 9.15 10.43 2.44
CA ILE A 67 8.06 10.27 3.41
C ILE A 67 7.35 11.59 3.70
N ILE A 68 7.93 12.72 3.27
CA ILE A 68 7.33 14.05 3.46
C ILE A 68 5.95 14.15 2.82
N TRP A 69 5.69 13.42 1.74
CA TRP A 69 4.37 13.36 1.11
C TRP A 69 3.33 12.79 2.07
N ASP A 70 3.63 11.69 2.75
CA ASP A 70 2.74 11.11 3.77
C ASP A 70 2.48 12.06 4.93
N ARG A 71 3.47 12.88 5.30
CA ARG A 71 3.28 13.91 6.33
C ARG A 71 2.35 15.02 5.84
N MET A 72 2.53 15.47 4.60
CA MET A 72 1.71 16.52 3.99
C MET A 72 0.26 16.09 3.77
N PHE A 73 0.03 14.83 3.41
CA PHE A 73 -1.29 14.30 3.09
C PHE A 73 -1.93 13.46 4.22
N GLY A 74 -1.27 13.34 5.37
CA GLY A 74 -1.85 12.75 6.58
C GLY A 74 -1.83 11.23 6.66
N SER A 75 -1.08 10.54 5.79
CA SER A 75 -0.90 9.08 5.82
C SER A 75 0.35 8.63 6.60
N PHE A 76 1.12 9.57 7.17
CA PHE A 76 2.30 9.21 7.96
C PHE A 76 1.95 8.58 9.31
N THR A 77 2.52 7.40 9.57
CA THR A 77 2.51 6.75 10.90
C THR A 77 3.92 6.26 11.25
N PRO A 78 4.44 6.59 12.46
CA PRO A 78 5.72 6.05 12.91
C PRO A 78 5.58 4.57 13.31
N GLU A 79 6.66 3.79 13.17
CA GLU A 79 6.74 2.45 13.76
C GLU A 79 6.80 2.59 15.30
N THR A 80 5.74 2.13 15.98
CA THR A 80 5.61 2.09 17.45
C THR A 80 5.80 0.67 18.00
N ALA A 81 5.39 -0.33 17.22
CA ALA A 81 5.60 -1.75 17.45
C ALA A 81 6.07 -2.44 16.15
N ARG A 82 6.77 -3.57 16.27
CA ARG A 82 7.19 -4.36 15.09
C ARG A 82 5.95 -4.88 14.34
N PRO A 83 5.80 -4.60 13.03
CA PRO A 83 4.62 -5.02 12.27
C PRO A 83 4.57 -6.53 12.01
N ASN A 84 3.36 -7.06 11.91
CA ASN A 84 3.10 -8.35 11.27
C ASN A 84 2.95 -8.13 9.76
N TYR A 85 3.61 -8.94 8.94
CA TYR A 85 3.58 -8.78 7.48
C TYR A 85 2.56 -9.69 6.79
N GLY A 86 2.30 -9.35 5.53
CA GLY A 86 1.47 -10.12 4.61
C GLY A 86 0.08 -9.52 4.44
N LEU A 87 -0.83 -10.30 3.86
CA LEU A 87 -2.21 -9.85 3.63
C LEU A 87 -3.02 -9.93 4.93
N THR A 88 -3.98 -9.02 5.08
CA THR A 88 -4.99 -9.05 6.16
C THR A 88 -5.89 -10.29 6.05
N LYS A 89 -6.11 -10.79 4.83
CA LYS A 89 -6.82 -12.03 4.53
C LYS A 89 -5.87 -13.01 3.82
N PRO A 90 -5.36 -14.03 4.51
CA PRO A 90 -4.47 -15.01 3.89
C PRO A 90 -5.17 -15.80 2.78
N VAL A 91 -4.49 -16.01 1.65
CA VAL A 91 -5.03 -16.79 0.50
C VAL A 91 -4.90 -18.30 0.71
N GLY A 92 -4.00 -18.74 1.60
CA GLY A 92 -3.86 -20.15 1.99
C GLY A 92 -3.32 -21.09 0.89
N THR A 93 -2.57 -20.56 -0.08
CA THR A 93 -2.02 -21.33 -1.22
C THR A 93 -0.64 -20.81 -1.61
N TYR A 94 0.17 -21.67 -2.24
CA TYR A 94 1.46 -21.33 -2.86
C TYR A 94 1.40 -21.33 -4.40
N ASP A 95 0.22 -21.56 -4.98
CA ASP A 95 0.01 -21.47 -6.42
C ASP A 95 0.17 -20.02 -6.91
N ILE A 96 1.15 -19.79 -7.79
CA ILE A 96 1.51 -18.44 -8.26
C ILE A 96 0.37 -17.74 -9.00
N TRP A 97 -0.41 -18.47 -9.79
CA TRP A 97 -1.50 -17.89 -10.57
C TRP A 97 -2.63 -17.47 -9.65
N LYS A 98 -2.97 -18.28 -8.66
CA LYS A 98 -3.95 -17.91 -7.63
C LYS A 98 -3.48 -16.72 -6.83
N LEU A 99 -2.22 -16.66 -6.39
CA LEU A 99 -1.70 -15.50 -5.66
C LEU A 99 -1.77 -14.20 -6.47
N GLN A 100 -1.51 -14.27 -7.79
CA GLN A 100 -1.56 -13.09 -8.67
C GLN A 100 -2.99 -12.68 -9.05
N THR A 101 -3.95 -13.63 -9.12
CA THR A 101 -5.29 -13.38 -9.68
C THR A 101 -6.43 -13.40 -8.66
N HIS A 102 -6.22 -13.96 -7.46
CA HIS A 102 -7.29 -14.16 -6.47
C HIS A 102 -8.03 -12.86 -6.13
N GLU A 103 -7.28 -11.79 -5.85
CA GLU A 103 -7.88 -10.52 -5.45
C GLU A 103 -8.71 -9.90 -6.59
N TYR A 104 -8.22 -9.95 -7.83
CA TYR A 104 -8.98 -9.49 -9.00
C TYR A 104 -10.31 -10.23 -9.17
N VAL A 105 -10.29 -11.55 -9.00
CA VAL A 105 -11.51 -12.37 -9.07
C VAL A 105 -12.47 -12.01 -7.94
N SER A 106 -11.96 -11.74 -6.73
CA SER A 106 -12.77 -11.34 -5.58
C SER A 106 -13.43 -9.97 -5.81
N MET A 107 -12.68 -8.97 -6.29
CA MET A 107 -13.23 -7.65 -6.61
C MET A 107 -14.32 -7.72 -7.69
N VAL A 108 -14.10 -8.50 -8.77
CA VAL A 108 -15.12 -8.69 -9.81
C VAL A 108 -16.37 -9.39 -9.25
N ARG A 109 -16.19 -10.36 -8.34
CA ARG A 109 -17.30 -11.04 -7.68
C ARG A 109 -18.11 -10.08 -6.80
N ASP A 110 -17.45 -9.27 -5.99
CA ASP A 110 -18.08 -8.29 -5.11
C ASP A 110 -18.93 -7.29 -5.92
N VAL A 111 -18.38 -6.76 -7.02
CA VAL A 111 -19.12 -5.89 -7.95
C VAL A 111 -20.32 -6.62 -8.58
N ARG A 112 -20.16 -7.87 -9.02
CA ARG A 112 -21.26 -8.63 -9.65
C ARG A 112 -22.37 -8.99 -8.67
N GLN A 113 -22.02 -9.31 -7.43
CA GLN A 113 -22.96 -9.71 -6.37
C GLN A 113 -23.62 -8.53 -5.67
N ALA A 114 -23.08 -7.31 -5.82
CA ALA A 114 -23.65 -6.12 -5.24
C ALA A 114 -25.05 -5.80 -5.80
N ASN A 115 -26.00 -5.62 -4.88
CA ASN A 115 -27.36 -5.20 -5.17
C ASN A 115 -27.41 -3.69 -5.44
N GLY A 116 -27.93 -3.32 -6.61
CA GLY A 116 -28.12 -1.92 -7.00
C GLY A 116 -26.84 -1.26 -7.56
N PHE A 117 -27.05 -0.29 -8.46
CA PHE A 117 -25.95 0.40 -9.15
C PHE A 117 -25.03 1.16 -8.19
N GLY A 118 -25.58 1.80 -7.15
CA GLY A 118 -24.80 2.54 -6.16
C GLY A 118 -23.77 1.67 -5.43
N ASN A 119 -24.16 0.45 -5.01
CA ASN A 119 -23.24 -0.45 -4.33
C ASN A 119 -22.16 -1.00 -5.27
N ARG A 120 -22.51 -1.25 -6.53
CA ARG A 120 -21.53 -1.63 -7.56
C ARG A 120 -20.47 -0.54 -7.75
N MET A 121 -20.91 0.71 -7.86
CA MET A 121 -19.99 1.86 -7.95
C MET A 121 -19.18 2.04 -6.67
N GLY A 122 -19.76 1.75 -5.50
CA GLY A 122 -19.05 1.74 -4.22
C GLY A 122 -17.88 0.76 -4.19
N TYR A 123 -18.06 -0.46 -4.69
CA TYR A 123 -16.96 -1.43 -4.80
C TYR A 123 -15.87 -1.03 -5.82
N VAL A 124 -16.22 -0.26 -6.86
CA VAL A 124 -15.26 0.16 -7.90
C VAL A 124 -14.46 1.40 -7.49
N PHE A 125 -15.10 2.36 -6.84
CA PHE A 125 -14.50 3.68 -6.54
C PHE A 125 -14.27 3.94 -5.05
N GLY A 126 -14.78 3.07 -4.17
CA GLY A 126 -14.58 3.16 -2.73
C GLY A 126 -13.16 2.78 -2.31
N PRO A 127 -12.76 3.15 -1.08
CA PRO A 127 -11.48 2.73 -0.52
C PRO A 127 -11.41 1.19 -0.35
N PRO A 128 -10.21 0.61 -0.25
CA PRO A 128 -10.04 -0.79 0.12
C PRO A 128 -10.86 -1.13 1.38
N GLY A 129 -11.60 -2.24 1.34
CA GLY A 129 -12.48 -2.65 2.44
C GLY A 129 -13.83 -1.94 2.50
N TRP A 130 -14.18 -1.08 1.52
CA TRP A 130 -15.52 -0.53 1.40
C TRP A 130 -16.59 -1.63 1.36
N GLN A 131 -17.70 -1.41 2.06
CA GLN A 131 -18.86 -2.30 2.06
C GLN A 131 -20.14 -1.46 1.98
N PRO A 132 -21.23 -2.00 1.38
CA PRO A 132 -22.54 -1.37 1.44
C PRO A 132 -22.96 -1.13 2.89
N ALA A 133 -23.68 -0.04 3.15
CA ALA A 133 -24.29 0.19 4.46
C ALA A 133 -25.31 -0.92 4.78
N GLY A 134 -24.91 -1.88 5.63
CA GLY A 134 -25.81 -2.89 6.19
C GLY A 134 -26.38 -2.45 7.55
N PRO A 135 -27.36 -3.17 8.11
CA PRO A 135 -27.89 -2.92 9.46
C PRO A 135 -26.94 -3.37 10.60
N GLY A 136 -25.63 -3.44 10.36
CA GLY A 136 -24.59 -3.85 11.32
C GLY A 136 -23.76 -2.66 11.85
N PRO A 137 -23.02 -2.83 12.97
CA PRO A 137 -22.28 -1.73 13.56
C PRO A 137 -21.29 -1.19 12.54
N GLY A 138 -21.27 0.15 12.41
CA GLY A 138 -20.50 0.86 11.39
C GLY A 138 -19.01 0.54 11.42
N PRO A 139 -18.25 1.01 10.41
CA PRO A 139 -16.86 0.66 10.23
C PRO A 139 -16.06 0.92 11.50
N VAL A 140 -15.32 -0.09 11.95
CA VAL A 140 -14.32 0.04 13.01
C VAL A 140 -13.23 0.95 12.46
N ARG A 141 -13.30 2.23 12.86
CA ARG A 141 -12.28 3.24 12.59
C ARG A 141 -11.04 2.98 13.43
#